data_AF-A0A8S2YA57-F1
#
_entry.id   AF-A0A8S2YA57-F1
#
_cell.length_a   1.000
_cell.length_b   1.000
_cell.length_c   1.000
_cell.angle_alpha   90.00
_cell.angle_beta   90.00
_cell.angle_gamma   90.00
#
_symmetry.space_group_name_H-M   'P 1'
#
loop_
_entity.id
_entity.type
_entity.pdbx_description
1 polymer ?
#
loop_
_entity_poly.entity_id
_entity_poly.type
_entity_poly.pdbx_seq_one_letter_code
_entity_poly.pdbx_strand_id
1 'polypeptide(L)'
;MAGATLTSGKVSIEDNLLNIPRPDLERPAVAFKKKRFEEDYDILERIAHGPISSVYRVIERRTAKEYVAKIIHNPTHFDWLRREMNILSNIHDSNVPRLHDAY
;
A
#
# COMPACT_ATOMS: atom_id res chain seq x y z
N MET A 1 36.61 12.35 18.56
CA MET A 1 35.19 12.59 18.25
C MET A 1 35.05 12.68 16.73
N ALA A 2 34.55 11.63 16.07
CA ALA A 2 34.43 11.61 14.60
C ALA A 2 33.12 12.27 14.18
N GLY A 3 33.21 13.25 13.28
CA GLY A 3 32.10 14.06 12.78
C GLY A 3 31.17 13.31 11.82
N ALA A 4 29.91 13.73 11.77
CA ALA A 4 28.91 13.16 10.88
C ALA A 4 29.26 13.42 9.40
N THR A 5 29.24 12.36 8.59
CA THR A 5 29.35 12.47 7.13
C THR A 5 27.95 12.69 6.56
N LEU A 6 27.72 13.82 5.88
CA LEU A 6 26.45 14.10 5.20
C LEU A 6 26.45 13.39 3.83
N THR A 7 25.38 12.65 3.53
CA THR A 7 25.13 12.09 2.19
C THR A 7 23.97 12.86 1.58
N SER A 8 24.12 13.31 0.33
CA SER A 8 23.04 13.98 -0.43
C SER A 8 22.59 13.08 -1.59
N GLY A 9 21.29 13.04 -1.85
CA GLY A 9 20.70 12.40 -3.03
C GLY A 9 20.23 13.46 -4.02
N LYS A 10 20.50 13.27 -5.31
CA LYS A 10 19.93 14.14 -6.35
C LYS A 10 18.45 13.79 -6.52
N VAL A 11 17.59 14.79 -6.29
CA VAL A 11 16.15 14.71 -6.55
C VAL A 11 15.89 15.29 -7.93
N SER A 12 15.28 14.52 -8.82
CA SER A 12 14.68 15.04 -10.05
C SER A 12 13.22 15.34 -9.74
N ILE A 13 12.84 16.62 -9.79
CA ILE A 13 11.44 17.02 -9.71
C ILE A 13 10.94 17.06 -11.15
N GLU A 14 10.28 15.98 -11.57
CA GLU A 14 9.53 15.98 -12.83
C GLU A 14 8.10 16.44 -12.51
N ASP A 15 7.87 17.75 -12.57
CA ASP A 15 6.52 18.34 -12.51
C ASP A 15 5.78 18.07 -13.83
N ASN A 16 5.50 16.81 -14.14
CA ASN A 16 4.81 16.43 -15.37
C ASN A 16 3.32 16.17 -15.16
N LEU A 17 2.66 17.01 -14.36
CA LEU A 17 1.21 16.98 -14.14
C LEU A 17 0.60 18.34 -14.49
N LEU A 18 0.77 18.74 -15.75
CA LEU A 18 -0.05 19.78 -16.39
C LEU A 18 -1.53 19.37 -16.30
N ASN A 19 -2.27 19.95 -15.36
CA ASN A 19 -3.64 20.44 -15.49
C ASN A 19 -4.68 19.58 -16.27
N ILE A 20 -4.64 18.25 -16.15
CA ILE A 20 -5.71 17.36 -16.62
C ILE A 20 -6.64 17.10 -15.43
N PRO A 21 -7.96 17.35 -15.52
CA PRO A 21 -8.91 16.91 -14.51
C PRO A 21 -8.80 15.40 -14.32
N ARG A 22 -8.38 14.97 -13.13
CA ARG A 22 -8.18 13.55 -12.76
C ARG A 22 -9.34 13.10 -11.88
N PRO A 23 -10.48 12.63 -12.44
CA PRO A 23 -11.60 12.12 -11.65
C PRO A 23 -11.24 10.86 -10.83
N ASP A 24 -10.10 10.23 -11.10
CA ASP A 24 -9.49 9.18 -10.28
C ASP A 24 -8.86 9.70 -8.97
N LEU A 25 -8.59 11.01 -8.87
CA LEU A 25 -8.09 11.70 -7.68
C LEU A 25 -9.17 11.90 -6.60
N GLU A 26 -10.45 11.79 -6.95
CA GLU A 26 -11.57 11.95 -6.00
C GLU A 26 -11.85 10.71 -5.15
N ARG A 27 -11.01 9.67 -5.25
CA ARG A 27 -11.23 8.46 -4.45
C ARG A 27 -10.69 8.69 -3.03
N PRO A 28 -11.53 8.50 -2.00
CA PRO A 28 -11.11 8.73 -0.62
C PRO A 28 -9.96 7.80 -0.26
N ALA A 29 -9.04 8.31 0.56
CA ALA A 29 -7.93 7.53 1.08
C ALA A 29 -8.43 6.25 1.77
N VAL A 30 -7.70 5.16 1.58
CA VAL A 30 -8.07 3.87 2.18
C VAL A 30 -7.81 3.94 3.68
N ALA A 31 -8.86 3.69 4.47
CA ALA A 31 -8.78 3.58 5.91
C ALA A 31 -8.86 2.11 6.36
N PHE A 32 -8.31 1.82 7.54
CA PHE A 32 -8.47 0.52 8.17
C PHE A 32 -9.93 0.22 8.48
N LYS A 33 -10.43 -0.89 7.95
CA LYS A 33 -11.77 -1.41 8.24
C LYS A 33 -11.78 -2.10 9.59
N LYS A 34 -12.85 -1.92 10.37
CA LYS A 34 -13.00 -2.55 11.70
C LYS A 34 -13.52 -3.99 11.65
N LYS A 35 -14.03 -4.44 10.50
CA LYS A 35 -14.50 -5.82 10.31
C LYS A 35 -13.34 -6.77 10.04
N ARG A 36 -13.58 -8.08 10.10
CA ARG A 36 -12.53 -9.06 9.83
C ARG A 36 -12.24 -9.15 8.34
N PHE A 37 -10.97 -9.39 8.00
CA PHE A 37 -10.52 -9.55 6.62
C PHE A 37 -11.25 -10.70 5.90
N GLU A 38 -11.45 -11.81 6.60
CA GLU A 38 -12.05 -13.05 6.08
C GLU A 38 -13.56 -12.93 5.83
N GLU A 39 -14.19 -11.82 6.23
CA GLU A 39 -15.57 -11.52 5.85
C GLU A 39 -15.68 -11.08 4.39
N ASP A 40 -14.66 -10.40 3.87
CA ASP A 40 -14.63 -9.87 2.51
C ASP A 40 -13.80 -10.69 1.53
N TYR A 41 -12.79 -11.40 2.03
CA TYR A 41 -11.79 -12.05 1.20
C TYR A 41 -11.55 -13.51 1.59
N ASP A 42 -11.38 -14.35 0.57
CA ASP A 42 -10.87 -15.71 0.72
C ASP A 42 -9.37 -15.75 0.45
N ILE A 43 -8.60 -16.34 1.36
CA ILE A 43 -7.15 -16.52 1.22
C ILE A 43 -6.88 -17.78 0.40
N LEU A 44 -6.03 -17.64 -0.62
CA LEU A 44 -5.57 -18.74 -1.46
C LEU A 44 -4.11 -19.09 -1.08
N GLU A 45 -3.21 -19.19 -2.05
CA GLU A 45 -1.82 -19.51 -1.81
C GLU A 45 -0.98 -18.31 -1.31
N ARG A 46 0.10 -18.63 -0.59
CA ARG A 46 1.12 -17.65 -0.21
C ARG A 46 2.07 -17.44 -1.39
N ILE A 47 2.17 -16.21 -1.87
CA ILE A 47 3.03 -15.81 -2.98
C ILE A 47 4.44 -15.48 -2.49
N ALA A 48 4.54 -14.81 -1.33
CA ALA A 48 5.83 -14.43 -0.76
C ALA A 48 5.82 -14.51 0.77
N HIS A 49 7.01 -14.71 1.33
CA HIS A 49 7.23 -14.74 2.77
C HIS A 49 8.52 -14.00 3.11
N GLY A 50 8.41 -13.05 4.02
CA GLY A 50 9.55 -12.35 4.61
C GLY A 50 9.45 -12.32 6.13
N PRO A 51 10.50 -11.82 6.82
CA PRO A 51 10.54 -11.82 8.28
C PRO A 51 9.43 -11.01 8.95
N ILE A 52 8.96 -9.94 8.29
CA ILE A 52 7.99 -8.99 8.84
C ILE A 52 6.59 -9.19 8.25
N SER A 53 6.52 -9.74 7.04
CA SER A 53 5.27 -9.83 6.27
C SER A 53 5.17 -11.09 5.45
N SER A 54 3.93 -11.54 5.25
CA SER A 54 3.58 -12.57 4.28
C SER A 54 2.63 -11.99 3.23
N VAL A 55 2.75 -12.45 1.99
CA VAL A 55 1.93 -11.98 0.87
C VAL A 55 1.15 -13.14 0.29
N TYR A 56 -0.15 -12.96 0.10
CA TYR A 56 -1.08 -14.00 -0.34
C TYR A 56 -1.87 -13.55 -1.55
N ARG A 57 -2.21 -14.49 -2.43
CA ARG A 57 -3.28 -14.31 -3.41
C ARG A 57 -4.62 -14.45 -2.69
N VAL A 58 -5.55 -13.54 -2.97
CA VAL A 58 -6.87 -13.52 -2.31
C VAL A 58 -7.97 -13.22 -3.33
N ILE A 59 -9.20 -13.66 -3.06
CA ILE A 59 -10.38 -13.35 -3.87
C ILE A 59 -11.36 -12.53 -3.04
N GLU A 60 -11.83 -11.39 -3.55
CA GLU A 60 -12.93 -10.63 -2.95
C GLU A 60 -14.25 -11.40 -3.16
N ARG A 61 -14.87 -11.85 -2.08
CA ARG A 61 -16.09 -12.66 -2.08
C ARG A 61 -17.24 -12.02 -2.87
N ARG A 62 -17.37 -10.70 -2.78
CA ARG A 62 -18.48 -9.95 -3.38
C ARG A 62 -18.37 -9.84 -4.90
N THR A 63 -17.15 -9.72 -5.43
CA THR A 63 -16.93 -9.45 -6.86
C THR A 63 -16.25 -10.60 -7.60
N ALA A 64 -15.78 -11.62 -6.87
CA ALA A 64 -14.92 -12.68 -7.35
C ALA A 64 -13.61 -12.19 -8.01
N LYS A 65 -13.18 -10.95 -7.74
CA LYS A 65 -11.93 -10.41 -8.26
C LYS A 65 -10.74 -10.86 -7.43
N GLU A 66 -9.63 -11.14 -8.11
CA GLU A 66 -8.36 -11.51 -7.49
C GLU A 66 -7.56 -10.26 -7.07
N TYR A 67 -6.96 -10.34 -5.89
CA TYR A 67 -6.09 -9.33 -5.32
C TYR A 67 -4.89 -9.97 -4.61
N VAL A 68 -3.99 -9.11 -4.12
CA VAL A 68 -2.83 -9.50 -3.32
C VAL A 68 -2.97 -8.87 -1.93
N ALA A 69 -2.91 -9.69 -0.89
CA ALA A 69 -2.93 -9.23 0.50
C ALA A 69 -1.53 -9.33 1.12
N LYS A 70 -1.00 -8.22 1.60
CA LYS A 70 0.24 -8.16 2.40
C LYS A 70 -0.15 -8.09 3.88
N ILE A 71 0.19 -9.12 4.63
CA ILE A 71 -0.09 -9.24 6.06
C ILE A 71 1.18 -8.92 6.83
N ILE A 72 1.12 -7.94 7.74
CA ILE A 72 2.22 -7.58 8.64
C ILE A 72 1.98 -8.26 9.99
N HIS A 73 2.94 -9.06 10.46
CA HIS A 73 2.73 -9.91 11.64
C HIS A 73 2.96 -9.19 12.97
N ASN A 74 3.70 -8.08 12.97
CA ASN A 74 4.11 -7.41 14.20
C ASN A 74 3.51 -5.99 14.32
N PRO A 75 2.67 -5.73 15.33
CA PRO A 75 2.00 -4.43 15.52
C PRO A 75 2.98 -3.27 15.79
N THR A 76 4.23 -3.53 16.19
CA THR A 76 5.23 -2.45 16.34
C THR A 76 5.53 -1.73 15.03
N HIS A 77 5.17 -2.32 13.88
CA HIS A 77 5.32 -1.72 12.55
C HIS A 77 4.08 -0.92 12.11
N PHE A 78 3.09 -0.71 12.99
CA PHE A 78 1.85 -0.04 12.62
C PHE A 78 2.06 1.39 12.11
N ASP A 79 2.94 2.18 12.73
CA ASP A 79 3.25 3.54 12.25
C ASP A 79 3.89 3.52 10.86
N TRP A 80 4.74 2.53 10.60
CA TRP A 80 5.35 2.32 9.28
C TRP A 80 4.30 1.89 8.25
N LEU A 81 3.41 0.96 8.60
CA LEU A 81 2.30 0.52 7.75
C LEU A 81 1.36 1.67 7.41
N ARG A 82 1.02 2.52 8.40
CA ARG A 82 0.19 3.71 8.19
C ARG A 82 0.87 4.70 7.23
N ARG A 83 2.19 4.86 7.33
CA ARG A 83 2.97 5.68 6.39
C ARG A 83 2.95 5.08 4.98
N GLU A 84 3.17 3.77 4.85
CA GLU A 84 3.11 3.06 3.57
C GLU A 84 1.73 3.24 2.90
N MET A 85 0.64 3.05 3.66
CA MET A 85 -0.73 3.26 3.18
C MET A 85 -0.99 4.70 2.76
N ASN A 86 -0.50 5.68 3.52
CA ASN A 86 -0.66 7.09 3.17
C ASN A 86 0.06 7.41 1.86
N ILE A 87 1.28 6.89 1.66
CA ILE A 87 2.03 7.07 0.42
C ILE A 87 1.26 6.46 -0.76
N LEU A 88 0.84 5.19 -0.64
CA LEU A 88 0.12 4.48 -1.71
C LEU A 88 -1.27 5.07 -2.01
N SER A 89 -1.89 5.75 -1.04
CA SER A 89 -3.16 6.45 -1.24
C SER A 89 -3.01 7.76 -2.03
N ASN A 90 -1.82 8.37 -2.02
CA ASN A 90 -1.54 9.65 -2.69
C ASN A 90 -0.79 9.48 -4.02
N ILE A 91 -0.38 8.26 -4.40
CA ILE A 91 0.27 8.00 -5.68
C ILE A 91 -0.80 7.56 -6.70
N HIS A 92 -0.93 8.35 -7.77
CA HIS A 92 -1.87 8.11 -8.86
C HIS A 92 -1.10 7.89 -10.17
N ASP A 93 -0.45 6.73 -10.24
CA ASP A 93 0.30 6.27 -11.42
C ASP A 93 -0.11 4.84 -11.77
N SER A 94 -0.26 4.55 -13.06
CA SER A 94 -0.67 3.23 -13.55
C SER A 94 0.38 2.14 -13.31
N ASN A 95 1.66 2.51 -13.14
CA ASN A 95 2.76 1.59 -12.87
C ASN A 95 2.94 1.30 -11.37
N VAL A 96 2.24 2.03 -10.50
CA VAL A 96 2.31 1.83 -9.06
C VAL A 96 1.09 1.03 -8.60
N PRO A 97 1.29 -0.06 -7.83
CA PRO A 97 0.19 -0.83 -7.28
C PRO A 97 -0.74 0.05 -6.44
N ARG A 98 -2.03 -0.06 -6.71
CA ARG A 98 -3.04 0.70 -5.98
C ARG A 98 -3.48 -0.03 -4.73
N LEU A 99 -3.54 0.67 -3.61
CA LEU A 99 -4.14 0.16 -2.37
C LEU A 99 -5.67 0.08 -2.54
N HIS A 100 -6.22 -1.12 -2.41
CA HIS A 100 -7.67 -1.34 -2.56
C HIS A 100 -8.42 -1.22 -1.23
N ASP A 101 -7.95 -1.94 -0.20
CA ASP A 101 -8.54 -2.05 1.13
C ASP A 101 -7.45 -2.24 2.19
N ALA A 102 -7.77 -1.93 3.45
CA ALA A 102 -6.92 -2.19 4.61
C ALA A 102 -7.77 -2.62 5.81
N TYR A 103 -7.17 -3.44 6.69
CA TYR A 103 -7.79 -4.07 7.86
C TYR A 103 -6.88 -3.93 9.07
#